data_AF-N8WWL3-F1
#
_entry.id   AF-N8WWL3-F1
#
_cell.length_a   1.000
_cell.length_b   1.000
_cell.length_c   1.000
_cell.angle_alpha   90.00
_cell.angle_beta   90.00
_cell.angle_gamma   90.00
#
_symmetry.space_group_name_H-M   'P 1'
#
loop_
_entity.id
_entity.type
_entity.pdbx_description
1 polymer ?
#
loop_
_entity_poly.entity_id
_entity_poly.type
_entity_poly.pdbx_seq_one_letter_code
_entity_poly.pdbx_strand_id
1 'polypeptide(L)'
;MTTKSNILKSAFIAASISAGIAVAYAFQPAKTADELAEPQVNIAAKQYEVQSVNCNQICVATVKADEYSIYVEYTLDDGSVEFLDILNVVRHEEAVNAYVDRYEIEKINAAIVGGVK
;
A
#
# COMPACT_ATOMS: atom_id res chain seq x y z
N MET A 1 46.43 -22.17 -44.32
CA MET A 1 46.41 -21.21 -43.20
C MET A 1 45.14 -21.45 -42.41
N THR A 2 45.29 -21.86 -41.15
CA THR A 2 44.21 -22.33 -40.27
C THR A 2 43.70 -21.17 -39.42
N THR A 3 42.41 -20.87 -39.45
CA THR A 3 41.75 -19.96 -38.50
C THR A 3 40.39 -20.56 -38.13
N LYS A 4 40.37 -21.50 -37.19
CA LYS A 4 40.01 -21.33 -35.77
C LYS A 4 38.60 -20.77 -35.54
N SER A 5 37.75 -21.69 -35.09
CA SER A 5 36.41 -21.48 -34.52
C SER A 5 36.47 -20.65 -33.23
N ASN A 6 35.49 -19.76 -33.04
CA ASN A 6 35.17 -19.12 -31.77
C ASN A 6 33.65 -19.06 -31.63
N ILE A 7 33.02 -20.18 -31.27
CA ILE A 7 31.64 -20.19 -30.79
C ILE A 7 31.73 -20.05 -29.27
N LEU A 8 31.64 -18.80 -28.79
CA LEU A 8 31.62 -18.49 -27.37
C LEU A 8 30.25 -17.93 -26.99
N LYS A 9 29.49 -18.81 -26.32
CA LYS A 9 28.64 -18.61 -25.13
C LYS A 9 27.57 -17.50 -25.12
N SER A 10 26.46 -17.92 -24.50
CA SER A 10 25.54 -17.13 -23.69
C SER A 10 24.38 -16.44 -24.41
N ALA A 11 23.25 -17.15 -24.47
CA ALA A 11 21.92 -16.54 -24.54
C ALA A 11 21.10 -17.04 -23.35
N PHE A 12 21.38 -16.50 -22.16
CA PHE A 12 20.35 -16.33 -21.14
C PHE A 12 19.67 -14.99 -21.45
N ILE A 13 18.33 -14.94 -21.45
CA ILE A 13 17.53 -13.94 -20.73
C ILE A 13 16.03 -14.12 -21.03
N ALA A 14 15.30 -14.25 -19.93
CA ALA A 14 13.91 -13.87 -19.63
C ALA A 14 12.76 -14.49 -20.43
N ALA A 15 12.14 -15.52 -19.84
CA ALA A 15 10.69 -15.67 -19.91
C ALA A 15 10.05 -14.59 -19.01
N SER A 16 9.51 -13.53 -19.63
CA SER A 16 8.68 -12.55 -18.94
C SER A 16 7.29 -13.13 -18.73
N ILE A 17 7.02 -13.63 -17.51
CA ILE A 17 5.66 -13.95 -17.10
C ILE A 17 4.98 -12.63 -16.73
N SER A 18 4.31 -12.01 -17.70
CA SER A 18 3.35 -10.94 -17.43
C SER A 18 2.09 -11.56 -16.83
N ALA A 19 2.12 -11.85 -15.53
CA ALA A 19 0.92 -12.11 -14.75
C ALA A 19 0.15 -10.78 -14.65
N GLY A 20 -0.89 -10.64 -15.47
CA GLY A 20 -1.86 -9.55 -15.36
C GLY A 20 -2.55 -9.64 -14.01
N ILE A 21 -2.27 -8.68 -13.12
CA ILE A 21 -2.98 -8.54 -11.86
C ILE A 21 -4.35 -7.96 -12.19
N ALA A 22 -5.39 -8.79 -12.12
CA ALA A 22 -6.77 -8.35 -12.17
C ALA A 22 -7.09 -7.67 -10.84
N VAL A 23 -7.13 -6.34 -10.82
CA VAL A 23 -7.54 -5.59 -9.63
C VAL A 23 -9.06 -5.49 -9.65
N ALA A 24 -9.73 -6.42 -8.95
CA ALA A 24 -11.16 -6.31 -8.69
C ALA A 24 -11.37 -5.34 -7.51
N TYR A 25 -11.49 -4.04 -7.80
CA TYR A 25 -12.01 -3.09 -6.82
C TYR A 25 -13.50 -3.34 -6.65
N ALA A 26 -13.86 -4.14 -5.64
CA ALA A 26 -15.22 -4.21 -5.16
C ALA A 26 -15.50 -2.93 -4.35
N PHE A 27 -16.19 -1.96 -4.96
CA PHE A 27 -16.76 -0.83 -4.24
C PHE A 27 -17.76 -1.37 -3.22
N GLN A 28 -17.34 -1.45 -1.95
CA GLN A 28 -18.24 -1.82 -0.88
C GLN A 28 -19.29 -0.71 -0.69
N PRO A 29 -20.58 -1.05 -0.55
CA PRO A 29 -21.62 -0.05 -0.35
C PRO A 29 -21.32 0.75 0.92
N ALA A 30 -21.51 2.08 0.85
CA ALA A 30 -21.36 2.95 2.01
C ALA A 30 -22.37 2.50 3.10
N LYS A 31 -21.86 2.18 4.29
CA LYS A 31 -22.65 1.69 5.43
C LYS A 31 -23.72 2.71 5.84
N THR A 32 -24.90 2.22 6.20
CA THR A 32 -26.01 3.06 6.73
C THR A 32 -25.74 3.49 8.18
N ALA A 33 -26.33 4.60 8.61
CA ALA A 33 -26.09 5.23 9.93
C ALA A 33 -26.23 4.29 11.15
N ASP A 34 -26.97 3.19 11.05
CA ASP A 34 -27.10 2.18 12.11
C ASP A 34 -25.87 1.27 12.25
N GLU A 35 -25.08 1.02 11.19
CA GLU A 35 -23.83 0.25 11.28
C GLU A 35 -22.66 1.08 11.84
N LEU A 36 -22.77 2.41 11.85
CA LEU A 36 -21.82 3.29 12.56
C LEU A 36 -21.98 3.27 14.08
N ALA A 37 -23.02 2.59 14.60
CA ALA A 37 -23.21 2.39 16.04
C ALA A 37 -22.21 1.39 16.65
N GLU A 38 -21.38 0.72 15.83
CA GLU A 38 -20.25 -0.05 16.33
C GLU A 38 -19.24 0.88 17.02
N PRO A 39 -18.76 0.53 18.23
CA PRO A 39 -17.81 1.36 18.96
C PRO A 39 -16.57 1.59 18.11
N GLN A 40 -16.23 2.87 17.92
CA GLN A 40 -15.06 3.26 17.14
C GLN A 40 -13.81 2.68 17.79
N VAL A 41 -13.01 1.95 17.00
CA VAL A 41 -11.77 1.36 17.48
C VAL A 41 -10.64 2.36 17.28
N ASN A 42 -9.96 2.73 18.36
CA ASN A 42 -8.78 3.58 18.28
C ASN A 42 -7.61 2.78 17.73
N ILE A 43 -7.07 3.23 16.60
CA ILE A 43 -5.84 2.69 16.04
C ILE A 43 -4.67 3.28 16.83
N ALA A 44 -3.81 2.41 17.33
CA ALA A 44 -2.56 2.78 17.98
C ALA A 44 -1.58 1.60 17.83
N ALA A 45 -0.72 1.67 16.81
CA ALA A 45 0.20 0.58 16.51
C ALA A 45 1.64 0.94 16.92
N LYS A 46 2.42 -0.11 17.24
CA LYS A 46 3.84 0.05 17.56
C LYS A 46 4.68 0.37 16.33
N GLN A 47 4.27 -0.18 15.18
CA GLN A 47 4.97 -0.03 13.92
C GLN A 47 3.98 0.08 12.77
N TYR A 48 4.35 0.91 11.79
CA TYR A 48 3.66 1.06 10.53
C TYR A 48 4.59 0.61 9.41
N GLU A 49 4.11 -0.31 8.58
CA GLU A 49 4.87 -0.86 7.46
C GLU A 49 4.08 -0.73 6.16
N VAL A 50 4.68 -0.09 5.16
CA VAL A 50 4.06 0.05 3.84
C VAL A 50 4.21 -1.27 3.09
N GLN A 51 3.11 -1.97 2.83
CA GLN A 51 3.13 -3.26 2.15
C GLN A 51 3.00 -3.15 0.63
N SER A 52 2.21 -2.19 0.17
CA SER A 52 2.03 -1.94 -1.25
C SER A 52 1.77 -0.46 -1.50
N VAL A 53 2.24 0.02 -2.65
CA VAL A 53 2.06 1.39 -3.12
C VAL A 53 1.73 1.34 -4.60
N ASN A 54 0.71 2.09 -5.01
CA ASN A 54 0.42 2.38 -6.40
C ASN A 54 0.33 3.90 -6.56
N CYS A 55 1.24 4.48 -7.33
CA CYS A 55 1.37 5.92 -7.48
C CYS A 55 1.21 6.35 -8.94
N ASN A 56 0.31 7.32 -9.14
CA ASN A 56 0.29 8.16 -10.33
C ASN A 56 0.45 9.63 -9.89
N GLN A 57 -0.55 10.47 -10.13
CA GLN A 57 -0.61 11.83 -9.55
C GLN A 57 -0.96 11.80 -8.06
N ILE A 58 -1.77 10.81 -7.67
CA ILE A 58 -2.16 10.50 -6.30
C ILE A 58 -1.72 9.06 -6.05
N CYS A 59 -1.21 8.79 -4.85
CA CYS A 59 -0.78 7.48 -4.42
C CYS A 59 -1.83 6.80 -3.55
N VAL A 60 -1.98 5.49 -3.71
CA VAL A 60 -2.73 4.65 -2.78
C VAL A 60 -1.77 3.64 -2.18
N ALA A 61 -1.77 3.51 -0.86
CA ALA A 61 -0.96 2.52 -0.16
C ALA A 61 -1.77 1.67 0.80
N THR A 62 -1.29 0.45 1.03
CA THR A 62 -1.69 -0.38 2.16
C THR A 62 -0.61 -0.33 3.22
N VAL A 63 -0.97 0.18 4.39
CA VAL A 63 -0.08 0.30 5.55
C VAL A 63 -0.52 -0.70 6.61
N LYS A 64 0.38 -1.63 6.95
CA LYS A 64 0.17 -2.59 8.03
C LYS A 64 0.43 -1.93 9.37
N ALA A 65 -0.51 -2.11 10.29
CA ALA A 65 -0.47 -1.55 11.64
C ALA A 65 -0.96 -2.63 12.61
N ASP A 66 -0.03 -3.39 13.20
CA ASP A 66 -0.33 -4.58 14.01
C ASP A 66 -1.30 -5.56 13.29
N GLU A 67 -2.51 -5.76 13.83
CA GLU A 67 -3.55 -6.62 13.22
C GLU A 67 -4.34 -5.94 12.09
N TYR A 68 -4.19 -4.62 11.93
CA TYR A 68 -4.93 -3.80 10.96
C TYR A 68 -4.17 -3.64 9.65
N SER A 69 -4.93 -3.46 8.57
CA SER A 69 -4.47 -2.97 7.28
C SER A 69 -5.20 -1.66 6.99
N ILE A 70 -4.45 -0.57 6.85
CA ILE A 70 -4.96 0.77 6.63
C ILE A 70 -4.74 1.11 5.16
N TYR A 71 -5.82 1.39 4.46
CA TYR A 71 -5.78 1.85 3.07
C TYR A 71 -5.78 3.37 3.07
N VAL A 72 -4.73 3.95 2.52
CA VAL A 72 -4.51 5.39 2.50
C VAL A 72 -4.39 5.92 1.09
N GLU A 73 -4.98 7.09 0.86
CA GLU A 73 -4.72 7.90 -0.32
C GLU A 73 -3.84 9.07 0.09
N TYR A 74 -2.79 9.38 -0.65
CA TYR A 74 -1.88 10.47 -0.31
C TYR A 74 -1.19 11.09 -1.53
N THR A 75 -0.72 12.32 -1.35
CA THR A 75 0.12 13.04 -2.32
C THR A 75 1.48 13.31 -1.72
N LEU A 76 2.53 13.14 -2.53
CA LEU A 76 3.88 13.53 -2.17
C LEU A 76 4.23 14.87 -2.84
N ASP A 77 4.77 15.78 -2.04
CA ASP A 77 5.44 16.99 -2.51
C ASP A 77 6.85 17.06 -1.90
N ASP A 78 7.86 17.19 -2.75
CA ASP A 78 9.29 17.20 -2.39
C ASP A 78 9.69 16.11 -1.36
N GLY A 79 9.18 14.89 -1.53
CA GLY A 79 9.46 13.76 -0.64
C GLY A 79 8.75 13.80 0.72
N SER A 80 7.83 14.73 0.93
CA SER A 80 6.97 14.84 2.10
C SER A 80 5.51 14.54 1.75
N VAL A 81 4.75 13.98 2.69
CA VAL A 81 3.31 13.78 2.49
C VAL A 81 2.59 15.11 2.69
N GLU A 82 2.01 15.66 1.62
CA GLU A 82 1.26 16.93 1.64
C GLU A 82 -0.18 16.71 2.12
N PHE A 83 -0.79 15.62 1.65
CA PHE A 83 -2.17 15.24 1.96
C PHE A 83 -2.23 13.74 2.20
N LEU A 84 -2.99 13.31 3.20
CA LEU A 84 -3.31 11.91 3.45
C LEU A 84 -4.77 11.78 3.88
N ASP A 85 -5.48 10.83 3.26
CA ASP A 85 -6.81 10.40 3.65
C ASP A 85 -6.84 8.90 3.97
N ILE A 86 -7.63 8.53 4.97
CA ILE A 86 -7.84 7.14 5.38
C ILE A 86 -9.07 6.62 4.64
N LEU A 87 -8.86 5.80 3.61
CA LEU A 87 -9.94 5.27 2.79
C LEU A 87 -10.71 4.16 3.51
N ASN A 88 -9.99 3.25 4.17
CA ASN A 88 -10.58 2.11 4.87
C ASN A 88 -9.59 1.53 5.89
N VAL A 89 -10.11 0.90 6.94
CA VAL A 89 -9.32 0.13 7.90
C VAL A 89 -9.92 -1.27 8.00
N VAL A 90 -9.08 -2.28 7.79
CA VAL A 90 -9.50 -3.69 7.76
C VAL A 90 -8.79 -4.47 8.85
N ARG A 91 -9.53 -5.30 9.58
CA ARG A 91 -9.02 -6.27 10.55
C ARG A 91 -9.61 -7.64 10.23
N HIS A 92 -8.77 -8.65 10.01
CA HIS A 92 -9.21 -10.01 9.64
C HIS A 92 -10.19 -10.04 8.45
N GLU A 93 -9.87 -9.32 7.36
CA GLU A 93 -10.67 -9.24 6.12
C GLU A 93 -12.00 -8.45 6.25
N GLU A 94 -12.30 -7.91 7.42
CA GLU A 94 -13.50 -7.11 7.68
C GLU A 94 -13.16 -5.63 7.87
N ALA A 95 -13.95 -4.75 7.24
CA ALA A 95 -13.84 -3.31 7.44
C ALA A 95 -14.35 -2.93 8.84
N VAL A 96 -13.59 -2.11 9.57
CA VAL A 96 -13.92 -1.67 10.94
C VAL A 96 -14.11 -0.16 11.00
N ASN A 97 -15.01 0.29 11.87
CA ASN A 97 -15.15 1.70 12.20
C ASN A 97 -13.95 2.15 13.06
N ALA A 98 -12.95 2.77 12.43
CA ALA A 98 -11.69 3.12 13.08
C ALA A 98 -11.57 4.63 13.33
N TYR A 99 -10.89 4.98 14.43
CA TYR A 99 -10.36 6.31 14.70
C TYR A 99 -8.84 6.26 14.56
N VAL A 100 -8.29 7.09 13.67
CA VAL A 100 -6.85 7.27 13.55
C VAL A 100 -6.54 8.69 14.00
N ASP A 101 -5.88 8.83 15.14
CA ASP A 101 -5.52 10.14 15.64
C ASP A 101 -4.36 10.75 14.86
N ARG A 102 -4.14 12.05 15.08
CA ARG A 102 -3.08 12.79 14.38
C ARG A 102 -1.67 12.20 14.60
N TYR A 103 -1.36 11.70 15.78
CA TYR A 103 -0.04 11.15 16.07
C TYR A 103 0.21 9.86 15.29
N GLU A 104 -0.83 9.05 15.13
CA GLU A 104 -0.77 7.86 14.28
C GLU A 104 -0.66 8.22 12.79
N ILE A 105 -1.37 9.27 12.32
CA ILE A 105 -1.19 9.79 10.95
C ILE A 105 0.26 10.24 10.70
N GLU A 106 0.89 10.92 11.66
CA GLU A 106 2.29 11.34 11.54
C GLU A 106 3.24 10.14 11.41
N LYS A 107 2.99 9.03 12.13
CA LYS A 107 3.75 7.78 11.97
C LYS A 107 3.53 7.12 10.62
N ILE A 108 2.28 7.13 10.12
CA ILE A 108 1.95 6.61 8.79
C ILE A 108 2.71 7.41 7.73
N ASN A 109 2.70 8.75 7.81
CA ASN A 109 3.46 9.61 6.89
C ASN A 109 4.96 9.29 6.93
N ALA A 110 5.54 9.11 8.12
CA ALA A 110 6.95 8.72 8.27
C ALA A 110 7.24 7.36 7.64
N ALA A 111 6.34 6.38 7.79
CA ALA A 111 6.47 5.06 7.16
C ALA A 111 6.39 5.15 5.63
N ILE A 112 5.48 5.98 5.10
CA ILE A 112 5.37 6.26 3.67
C ILE A 112 6.67 6.84 3.14
N VAL A 113 7.15 7.95 3.70
CA VAL A 113 8.38 8.62 3.26
C VAL A 113 9.60 7.70 3.40
N GLY A 114 9.68 6.92 4.49
CA GLY A 114 10.77 5.96 4.71
C GLY A 114 10.73 4.72 3.81
N GLY A 115 9.54 4.37 3.30
CA GLY A 115 9.29 3.24 2.40
C GLY A 115 9.49 3.57 0.92
N VAL A 116 9.49 4.86 0.53
CA VAL A 116 9.92 5.31 -0.80
C VAL A 116 11.45 5.19 -0.88
N LYS A 117 11.95 4.02 -1.26
CA LYS A 117 13.37 3.76 -1.58
C LYS A 117 13.51 3.03 -2.91
#